data_AF-A0A017T0I9-F1
#
_entry.id   AF-A0A017T0I9-F1
#
_cell.length_a   1.000
_cell.length_b   1.000
_cell.length_c   1.000
_cell.angle_alpha   90.00
_cell.angle_beta   90.00
_cell.angle_gamma   90.00
#
_symmetry.space_group_name_H-M   'P 1'
#
loop_
_entity.id
_entity.type
_entity.pdbx_description
1 polymer ?
#
loop_
_entity_poly.entity_id
_entity_poly.type
_entity_poly.pdbx_seq_one_letter_code
_entity_poly.pdbx_strand_id
1 'polypeptide(L)'
;MSALSLILGLVAVAAPAVVWFLLLRRVRGGARRFTAALAAAALGALAFVPAALLEGLLMRWAGLDRHARAMDVATLVYAILVAAPIEQALKVAAVTPLVRTRKLAAPIDGILYASTAALGFVTAHNAVFLWGRALPSVDMVRVLMAVPGHVAFAAAWGYALGRDRRHRIGGRWFNATWLAATLFNGVYDHLVYARAPIAMLGALPILVAVGGIALSAAQDLLRRDQLPSDPRVRRLLSSIAPPSIGAVRAALRRTERPVTLTWIVFGALVTTGVLTAMLVGSVALGHYLGIDFAAVDRAEANTQAMVPLALIGGAALLAFPVAGYLVARASATRSVLEPAIAAALAIVGSLVLLGLAAPIAVVFAIAFAPIAFGLACAGAWMGMTR
;
A
#
# COMPACT_ATOMS: atom_id res chain seq x y z
N MET A 1 28.75 -2.71 -19.85
CA MET A 1 27.34 -3.18 -19.93
C MET A 1 27.14 -3.82 -21.30
N SER A 2 26.49 -4.98 -21.39
CA SER A 2 26.17 -5.57 -22.70
C SER A 2 25.05 -4.77 -23.38
N ALA A 3 24.98 -4.80 -24.71
CA ALA A 3 23.89 -4.16 -25.46
C ALA A 3 22.51 -4.70 -25.04
N LEU A 4 22.42 -6.01 -24.78
CA LEU A 4 21.21 -6.66 -24.28
C LEU A 4 20.77 -6.09 -22.92
N SER A 5 21.70 -5.92 -21.97
CA SER A 5 21.37 -5.32 -20.68
C SER A 5 20.87 -3.88 -20.86
N LEU A 6 21.52 -3.07 -21.70
CA LEU A 6 21.04 -1.71 -21.96
C LEU A 6 19.59 -1.71 -22.52
N ILE A 7 19.31 -2.57 -23.49
CA ILE A 7 17.97 -2.70 -24.09
C ILE A 7 16.94 -3.12 -23.04
N LEU A 8 17.23 -4.14 -22.24
CA LEU A 8 16.32 -4.61 -21.20
C LEU A 8 16.03 -3.52 -20.16
N GLY A 9 17.03 -2.75 -19.75
CA GLY A 9 16.85 -1.62 -18.84
C GLY A 9 15.96 -0.54 -19.42
N LEU A 10 16.19 -0.14 -20.67
CA LEU A 10 15.36 0.84 -21.37
C LEU A 10 13.91 0.37 -21.52
N VAL A 11 13.70 -0.90 -21.87
CA VAL A 11 12.36 -1.49 -21.98
C VAL A 11 11.66 -1.47 -20.62
N ALA A 12 12.33 -1.85 -19.54
CA ALA A 12 11.72 -1.88 -18.20
C ALA A 12 11.31 -0.49 -17.69
N VAL A 13 12.06 0.55 -18.06
CA VAL A 13 11.76 1.95 -17.73
C VAL A 13 10.63 2.50 -18.60
N ALA A 14 10.67 2.26 -19.91
CA ALA A 14 9.77 2.89 -20.87
C ALA A 14 8.44 2.14 -21.07
N ALA A 15 8.44 0.80 -21.05
CA ALA A 15 7.27 -0.01 -21.37
C ALA A 15 6.05 0.29 -20.47
N PRO A 16 6.19 0.42 -19.13
CA PRO A 16 5.04 0.76 -18.28
C PRO A 16 4.42 2.11 -18.64
N ALA A 17 5.24 3.11 -18.98
CA ALA A 17 4.77 4.42 -19.41
C ALA A 17 4.03 4.33 -20.76
N VAL A 18 4.60 3.59 -21.73
CA VAL A 18 3.95 3.36 -23.02
C VAL A 18 2.60 2.69 -22.84
N VAL A 19 2.53 1.59 -22.08
CA VAL A 19 1.28 0.86 -21.81
C VAL A 19 0.25 1.79 -21.16
N TRP A 20 0.65 2.57 -20.15
CA TRP A 20 -0.24 3.54 -19.50
C TRP A 20 -0.86 4.54 -20.49
N PHE A 21 -0.05 5.15 -21.35
CA PHE A 21 -0.54 6.12 -22.33
C PHE A 21 -1.37 5.49 -23.45
N LEU A 22 -1.09 4.23 -23.82
CA LEU A 22 -1.95 3.46 -24.74
C LEU A 22 -3.31 3.16 -24.12
N LEU A 23 -3.37 2.79 -22.84
CA LEU A 23 -4.61 2.60 -22.11
C LEU A 23 -5.37 3.93 -21.94
N LEU A 24 -4.66 5.02 -21.66
CA LEU A 24 -5.26 6.34 -21.50
C LEU A 24 -5.97 6.83 -22.77
N ARG A 25 -5.45 6.50 -23.96
CA ARG A 25 -6.11 6.81 -25.23
C ARG A 25 -7.49 6.15 -25.37
N ARG A 26 -7.76 5.07 -24.63
CA ARG A 26 -9.07 4.38 -24.61
C ARG A 26 -10.06 5.01 -23.63
N VAL A 27 -9.61 5.88 -22.73
CA VAL A 27 -10.48 6.57 -21.77
C VAL A 27 -11.17 7.74 -22.48
N ARG A 28 -12.49 7.93 -22.24
CA ARG A 28 -13.26 9.08 -22.76
C ARG A 28 -12.59 10.41 -22.34
N GLY A 29 -12.86 11.54 -23.00
CA GLY A 29 -12.30 12.86 -22.61
C GLY A 29 -11.33 13.51 -23.62
N GLY A 30 -10.99 12.82 -24.70
CA GLY A 30 -10.33 13.40 -25.88
C GLY A 30 -8.91 13.93 -25.65
N ALA A 31 -8.44 14.78 -26.56
CA ALA A 31 -7.06 15.29 -26.58
C ALA A 31 -6.68 16.10 -25.33
N ARG A 32 -7.62 16.81 -24.71
CA ARG A 32 -7.36 17.65 -23.52
C ARG A 32 -6.95 16.84 -22.30
N ARG A 33 -7.59 15.68 -22.08
CA ARG A 33 -7.24 14.79 -20.96
C ARG A 33 -5.86 14.18 -21.19
N PHE A 34 -5.55 13.81 -22.42
CA PHE A 34 -4.25 13.27 -22.81
C PHE A 34 -3.11 14.28 -22.62
N THR A 35 -3.28 15.53 -23.04
CA THR A 35 -2.25 16.58 -22.86
C THR A 35 -2.02 16.92 -21.40
N ALA A 36 -3.08 17.00 -20.59
CA ALA A 36 -2.94 17.18 -19.15
C ALA A 36 -2.23 15.99 -18.48
N ALA A 37 -2.50 14.75 -18.90
CA ALA A 37 -1.78 13.58 -18.41
C ALA A 37 -0.29 13.59 -18.80
N LEU A 38 0.03 14.00 -20.03
CA LEU A 38 1.43 14.16 -20.46
C LEU A 38 2.14 15.22 -19.61
N ALA A 39 1.49 16.36 -19.34
CA ALA A 39 2.02 17.38 -18.44
C ALA A 39 2.21 16.84 -17.02
N ALA A 40 1.26 16.05 -16.49
CA ALA A 40 1.39 15.42 -15.18
C ALA A 40 2.59 14.47 -15.12
N ALA A 41 2.79 13.62 -16.14
CA ALA A 41 3.96 12.73 -16.22
C ALA A 41 5.27 13.52 -16.29
N ALA A 42 5.33 14.56 -17.12
CA ALA A 42 6.53 15.40 -17.25
C ALA A 42 6.86 16.12 -15.94
N LEU A 43 5.86 16.71 -15.28
CA LEU A 43 6.04 17.35 -13.97
C LEU A 43 6.43 16.34 -12.89
N GLY A 44 5.89 15.11 -12.94
CA GLY A 44 6.26 14.03 -12.05
C GLY A 44 7.72 13.59 -12.22
N ALA A 45 8.16 13.39 -13.46
CA ALA A 45 9.55 13.08 -13.80
C ALA A 45 10.49 14.21 -13.36
N LEU A 46 10.10 15.47 -13.57
CA LEU A 46 10.86 16.62 -13.09
C LEU A 46 10.92 16.68 -11.56
N ALA A 47 9.82 16.35 -10.87
CA ALA A 47 9.74 16.35 -9.41
C ALA A 47 10.61 15.26 -8.76
N PHE A 48 11.04 14.23 -9.49
CA PHE A 48 12.03 13.28 -9.01
C PHE A 48 13.41 13.93 -8.81
N VAL A 49 13.80 14.93 -9.61
CA VAL A 49 15.10 15.60 -9.51
C VAL A 49 15.32 16.22 -8.12
N PRO A 50 14.43 17.11 -7.60
CA PRO A 50 14.60 17.63 -6.25
C PRO A 50 14.48 16.54 -5.17
N ALA A 51 13.70 15.46 -5.39
CA ALA A 51 13.65 14.34 -4.45
C ALA A 51 15.03 13.69 -4.31
N ALA A 52 15.64 13.31 -5.43
CA ALA A 52 16.96 12.68 -5.47
C ALA A 52 18.06 13.56 -4.87
N LEU A 53 18.00 14.88 -5.10
CA LEU A 53 18.93 15.85 -4.52
C LEU A 53 18.74 15.98 -3.00
N LEU A 54 17.50 16.14 -2.53
CA LEU A 54 17.19 16.26 -1.11
C LEU A 54 17.56 14.98 -0.35
N GLU A 55 17.17 13.81 -0.86
CA GLU A 55 17.54 12.53 -0.25
C GLU A 55 19.05 12.32 -0.25
N GLY A 56 19.75 12.70 -1.33
CA GLY A 56 21.21 12.64 -1.36
C GLY A 56 21.87 13.56 -0.33
N LEU A 57 21.37 14.77 -0.16
CA LEU A 57 21.86 15.69 0.86
C LEU A 57 21.59 15.16 2.28
N LEU A 58 20.36 14.71 2.54
CA LEU A 58 19.93 14.24 3.85
C LEU A 58 20.63 12.95 4.27
N MET A 59 20.84 12.00 3.36
CA MET A 59 21.63 10.80 3.66
C MET A 59 23.08 11.13 4.01
N ARG A 60 23.72 12.03 3.26
CA ARG A 60 25.10 12.47 3.53
C ARG A 60 25.20 13.21 4.86
N TRP A 61 24.23 14.08 5.15
CA TRP A 61 24.16 14.81 6.40
C TRP A 61 23.93 13.89 7.61
N ALA A 62 23.06 12.89 7.46
CA ALA A 62 22.77 11.90 8.50
C ALA A 62 23.87 10.83 8.66
N GLY A 63 24.92 10.84 7.83
CA GLY A 63 25.95 9.80 7.84
C GLY A 63 25.44 8.41 7.46
N LEU A 64 24.29 8.33 6.78
CA LEU A 64 23.69 7.06 6.36
C LEU A 64 24.29 6.64 5.02
N ASP A 65 24.90 5.45 4.99
CA ASP A 65 25.51 4.93 3.78
C ASP A 65 24.45 4.24 2.88
N ARG A 66 24.35 4.65 1.62
CA ARG A 66 23.41 4.05 0.63
C ARG A 66 23.67 2.57 0.36
N HIS A 67 24.89 2.11 0.65
CA HIS A 67 25.34 0.73 0.45
C HIS A 67 25.53 -0.04 1.76
N ALA A 68 25.23 0.56 2.92
CA ALA A 68 25.20 -0.17 4.18
C ALA A 68 24.05 -1.20 4.09
N ARG A 69 24.42 -2.43 3.76
CA ARG A 69 23.47 -3.54 3.71
C ARG A 69 22.99 -3.85 5.12
N ALA A 70 21.67 -3.78 5.25
CA ALA A 70 20.82 -4.62 6.09
C ALA A 70 20.70 -4.30 7.60
N MET A 71 19.44 -4.38 8.06
CA MET A 71 18.97 -4.50 9.44
C MET A 71 18.77 -3.25 10.30
N ASP A 72 19.08 -2.05 9.82
CA ASP A 72 18.98 -0.85 10.66
C ASP A 72 17.57 -0.23 10.69
N VAL A 73 17.02 -0.11 11.90
CA VAL A 73 15.81 0.67 12.21
C VAL A 73 15.89 2.09 11.66
N ALA A 74 17.08 2.69 11.67
CA ALA A 74 17.28 4.04 11.18
C ALA A 74 16.93 4.17 9.69
N THR A 75 17.23 3.15 8.87
CA THR A 75 16.88 3.17 7.43
C THR A 75 15.38 3.07 7.20
N LEU A 76 14.65 2.34 8.05
CA LEU A 76 13.18 2.28 8.02
C LEU A 76 12.57 3.61 8.47
N VAL A 77 13.05 4.17 9.58
CA VAL A 77 12.60 5.46 10.11
C VAL A 77 12.84 6.55 9.08
N TYR A 78 14.02 6.57 8.43
CA TYR A 78 14.32 7.46 7.33
C TYR A 78 13.36 7.26 6.16
N ALA A 79 13.10 6.02 5.74
CA ALA A 79 12.18 5.73 4.64
C ALA A 79 10.75 6.26 4.91
N ILE A 80 10.24 6.09 6.14
CA ILE A 80 8.85 6.47 6.49
C ILE A 80 8.72 7.95 6.83
N LEU A 81 9.69 8.54 7.54
CA LEU A 81 9.58 9.92 8.06
C LEU A 81 10.25 10.97 7.18
N VAL A 82 11.10 10.56 6.23
CA VAL A 82 11.86 11.49 5.38
C VAL A 82 11.62 11.21 3.90
N ALA A 83 12.05 10.06 3.39
CA ALA A 83 12.01 9.77 1.95
C ALA A 83 10.57 9.73 1.41
N ALA A 84 9.71 8.86 1.94
CA ALA A 84 8.34 8.73 1.44
C ALA A 84 7.49 10.01 1.58
N PRO A 85 7.57 10.80 2.67
CA PRO A 85 6.90 12.09 2.74
C PRO A 85 7.36 13.06 1.66
N ILE A 86 8.68 13.18 1.43
CA ILE A 86 9.25 14.05 0.38
C ILE A 86 8.74 13.60 -0.99
N GLU A 87 8.84 12.32 -1.28
CA GLU A 87 8.39 11.72 -2.52
C GLU A 87 6.90 11.97 -2.80
N GLN A 88 6.02 11.69 -1.83
CA GLN A 88 4.58 11.86 -2.00
C GLN A 88 4.21 13.35 -2.07
N ALA A 89 4.88 14.22 -1.30
CA ALA A 89 4.68 15.67 -1.38
C ALA A 89 5.06 16.23 -2.76
N LEU A 90 6.19 15.77 -3.32
CA LEU A 90 6.65 16.19 -4.65
C LEU A 90 5.74 15.69 -5.77
N LYS A 91 5.17 14.48 -5.65
CA LYS A 91 4.13 13.99 -6.56
C LYS A 91 2.85 14.84 -6.48
N VAL A 92 2.45 15.30 -5.29
CA VAL A 92 1.34 16.26 -5.13
C VAL A 92 1.68 17.63 -5.73
N ALA A 93 2.92 18.10 -5.54
CA ALA A 93 3.39 19.35 -6.14
C ALA A 93 3.32 19.30 -7.67
N ALA A 94 3.68 18.16 -8.29
CA ALA A 94 3.58 17.95 -9.73
C ALA A 94 2.14 18.03 -10.26
N VAL A 95 1.13 17.64 -9.48
CA VAL A 95 -0.29 17.73 -9.87
C VAL A 95 -0.90 19.11 -9.58
N THR A 96 -0.31 19.87 -8.66
CA THR A 96 -0.86 21.15 -8.20
C THR A 96 -1.14 22.16 -9.33
N PRO A 97 -0.31 22.33 -10.37
CA PRO A 97 -0.62 23.20 -11.49
C PRO A 97 -1.91 22.82 -12.24
N LEU A 98 -2.19 21.53 -12.39
CA LEU A 98 -3.41 21.04 -13.06
C LEU A 98 -4.65 21.35 -12.23
N VAL A 99 -4.54 21.26 -10.89
CA VAL A 99 -5.61 21.66 -9.97
C VAL A 99 -5.86 23.17 -10.04
N ARG A 100 -4.79 23.97 -9.95
CA ARG A 100 -4.89 25.44 -9.97
C ARG A 100 -5.44 25.98 -11.29
N THR A 101 -5.09 25.35 -12.41
CA THR A 101 -5.58 25.70 -13.74
C THR A 101 -6.90 25.02 -14.11
N ARG A 102 -7.59 24.41 -13.14
CA ARG A 102 -8.90 23.74 -13.28
C ARG A 102 -8.94 22.72 -14.43
N LYS A 103 -7.87 21.95 -14.60
CA LYS A 103 -7.78 20.86 -15.59
C LYS A 103 -8.50 19.59 -15.15
N LEU A 104 -8.77 19.44 -13.85
CA LEU A 104 -9.60 18.37 -13.31
C LEU A 104 -11.06 18.72 -13.60
N ALA A 105 -11.63 18.08 -14.62
CA ALA A 105 -13.00 18.32 -15.07
C ALA A 105 -13.97 17.23 -14.58
N ALA A 106 -13.50 15.99 -14.48
CA ALA A 106 -14.24 14.84 -13.99
C ALA A 106 -13.65 14.35 -12.67
N PRO A 107 -14.44 13.69 -11.79
CA PRO A 107 -13.92 13.13 -10.55
C PRO A 107 -12.72 12.19 -10.77
N ILE A 108 -12.78 11.35 -11.81
CA ILE A 108 -11.71 10.41 -12.15
C ILE A 108 -10.37 11.09 -12.50
N ASP A 109 -10.39 12.36 -12.91
CA ASP A 109 -9.17 13.11 -13.25
C ASP A 109 -8.24 13.25 -12.03
N GLY A 110 -8.78 13.23 -10.80
CA GLY A 110 -7.98 13.23 -9.58
C GLY A 110 -7.06 12.01 -9.48
N ILE A 111 -7.60 10.80 -9.67
CA ILE A 111 -6.79 9.56 -9.70
C ILE A 111 -5.89 9.56 -10.93
N LEU A 112 -6.44 9.88 -12.10
CA LEU A 112 -5.71 9.81 -13.36
C LEU A 112 -4.44 10.66 -13.33
N TYR A 113 -4.52 11.94 -12.94
CA TYR A 113 -3.36 12.83 -12.93
C TYR A 113 -2.40 12.53 -11.78
N ALA A 114 -2.90 12.10 -10.62
CA ALA A 114 -2.06 11.62 -9.52
C ALA A 114 -1.22 10.40 -9.92
N SER A 115 -1.87 9.36 -10.44
CA SER A 115 -1.21 8.16 -10.94
C SER A 115 -0.26 8.44 -12.09
N THR A 116 -0.62 9.36 -13.01
CA THR A 116 0.25 9.71 -14.14
C THR A 116 1.48 10.52 -13.69
N ALA A 117 1.34 11.42 -12.71
CA ALA A 117 2.49 12.10 -12.11
C ALA A 117 3.42 11.12 -11.39
N ALA A 118 2.86 10.18 -10.63
CA ALA A 118 3.64 9.13 -9.97
C ALA A 118 4.36 8.21 -10.97
N LEU A 119 3.72 7.88 -12.09
CA LEU A 119 4.33 7.13 -13.19
C LEU A 119 5.54 7.87 -13.78
N GLY A 120 5.41 9.17 -14.06
CA GLY A 120 6.55 9.97 -14.50
C GLY A 120 7.70 10.01 -13.48
N PHE A 121 7.35 10.18 -12.21
CA PHE A 121 8.31 10.19 -11.10
C PHE A 121 9.08 8.86 -11.01
N VAL A 122 8.37 7.73 -10.98
CA VAL A 122 9.00 6.40 -10.87
C VAL A 122 9.75 6.01 -12.15
N THR A 123 9.31 6.45 -13.33
CA THR A 123 10.08 6.25 -14.58
C THR A 123 11.44 6.96 -14.50
N ALA A 124 11.48 8.20 -14.03
CA ALA A 124 12.74 8.92 -13.83
C ALA A 124 13.61 8.26 -12.74
N HIS A 125 13.01 7.85 -11.63
CA HIS A 125 13.68 7.10 -10.58
C HIS A 125 14.31 5.81 -11.10
N ASN A 126 13.55 4.98 -11.82
CA ASN A 126 14.02 3.72 -12.38
C ASN A 126 15.16 3.94 -13.39
N ALA A 127 15.09 4.99 -14.20
CA ALA A 127 16.16 5.34 -15.13
C ALA A 127 17.49 5.63 -14.41
N VAL A 128 17.43 6.43 -13.33
CA VAL A 128 18.61 6.75 -12.51
C VAL A 128 19.07 5.53 -11.71
N PHE A 129 18.14 4.73 -11.17
CA PHE A 129 18.44 3.53 -10.41
C PHE A 129 19.22 2.50 -11.24
N LEU A 130 18.84 2.29 -12.51
CA LEU A 130 19.53 1.34 -13.40
C LEU A 130 20.79 1.92 -14.06
N TRP A 131 21.02 3.23 -13.95
CA TRP A 131 22.13 3.89 -14.64
C TRP A 131 23.48 3.33 -14.19
N GLY A 132 24.30 2.90 -15.16
CA GLY A 132 25.63 2.36 -14.91
C GLY A 132 25.67 0.99 -14.24
N ARG A 133 24.53 0.32 -14.01
CA ARG A 133 24.48 -0.99 -13.36
C ARG A 133 24.55 -2.14 -14.37
N ALA A 134 25.32 -3.17 -14.04
CA ALA A 134 25.28 -4.44 -14.76
C ALA A 134 24.02 -5.21 -14.34
N LEU A 135 22.92 -5.06 -15.09
CA LEU A 135 21.57 -5.51 -14.71
C LEU A 135 21.51 -6.94 -14.17
N PRO A 136 21.45 -7.14 -12.84
CA PRO A 136 21.08 -8.42 -12.26
C PRO A 136 19.57 -8.61 -12.45
N SER A 137 19.10 -9.85 -12.54
CA SER A 137 17.66 -10.18 -12.62
C SER A 137 16.84 -9.54 -11.49
N VAL A 138 17.43 -9.35 -10.31
CA VAL A 138 16.76 -8.75 -9.14
C VAL A 138 16.44 -7.27 -9.34
N ASP A 139 17.37 -6.45 -9.84
CA ASP A 139 17.11 -5.01 -10.03
C ASP A 139 15.99 -4.79 -11.06
N MET A 140 15.87 -5.69 -12.03
CA MET A 140 14.75 -5.71 -12.97
C MET A 140 13.40 -5.93 -12.25
N VAL A 141 13.34 -6.88 -11.32
CA VAL A 141 12.13 -7.10 -10.53
C VAL A 141 11.83 -5.89 -9.64
N ARG A 142 12.85 -5.24 -9.05
CA ARG A 142 12.66 -4.04 -8.21
C ARG A 142 12.02 -2.90 -9.01
N VAL A 143 12.55 -2.58 -10.20
CA VAL A 143 11.98 -1.50 -11.03
C VAL A 143 10.57 -1.81 -11.53
N LEU A 144 10.28 -3.07 -11.88
CA LEU A 144 8.96 -3.50 -12.32
C LEU A 144 7.95 -3.47 -11.17
N MET A 145 8.36 -3.82 -9.94
CA MET A 145 7.53 -3.71 -8.75
C MET A 145 7.29 -2.26 -8.32
N ALA A 146 8.26 -1.37 -8.48
CA ALA A 146 8.13 0.03 -8.07
C ALA A 146 6.98 0.74 -8.78
N VAL A 147 6.83 0.51 -10.10
CA VAL A 147 5.84 1.22 -10.92
C VAL A 147 4.40 1.07 -10.40
N PRO A 148 3.83 -0.14 -10.28
CA PRO A 148 2.45 -0.30 -9.81
C PRO A 148 2.29 0.14 -8.35
N GLY A 149 3.33 0.02 -7.50
CA GLY A 149 3.32 0.51 -6.13
C GLY A 149 3.12 2.03 -6.06
N HIS A 150 4.03 2.81 -6.64
CA HIS A 150 3.95 4.28 -6.60
C HIS A 150 2.68 4.82 -7.31
N VAL A 151 2.26 4.19 -8.40
CA VAL A 151 1.00 4.54 -9.09
C VAL A 151 -0.21 4.35 -8.18
N ALA A 152 -0.26 3.25 -7.41
CA ALA A 152 -1.36 2.95 -6.49
C ALA A 152 -1.34 3.83 -5.24
N PHE A 153 -0.16 4.13 -4.67
CA PHE A 153 -0.03 5.08 -3.56
C PHE A 153 -0.55 6.47 -3.97
N ALA A 154 -0.19 6.95 -5.15
CA ALA A 154 -0.69 8.22 -5.65
C ALA A 154 -2.19 8.22 -5.97
N ALA A 155 -2.71 7.09 -6.47
CA ALA A 155 -4.15 6.92 -6.67
C ALA A 155 -4.95 7.11 -5.37
N ALA A 156 -4.40 6.75 -4.20
CA ALA A 156 -5.11 6.87 -2.92
C ALA A 156 -5.41 8.33 -2.54
N TRP A 157 -4.43 9.24 -2.62
CA TRP A 157 -4.70 10.66 -2.41
C TRP A 157 -5.35 11.33 -3.62
N GLY A 158 -5.11 10.81 -4.84
CA GLY A 158 -5.82 11.21 -6.06
C GLY A 158 -7.33 10.95 -5.99
N TYR A 159 -7.75 9.86 -5.32
CA TYR A 159 -9.16 9.57 -5.06
C TYR A 159 -9.80 10.63 -4.17
N ALA A 160 -9.14 11.01 -3.06
CA ALA A 160 -9.64 12.05 -2.17
C ALA A 160 -9.73 13.41 -2.89
N LEU A 161 -8.74 13.71 -3.74
CA LEU A 161 -8.72 14.90 -4.59
C LEU A 161 -9.89 14.91 -5.60
N GLY A 162 -10.12 13.80 -6.29
CA GLY A 162 -11.22 13.64 -7.26
C GLY A 162 -12.61 13.68 -6.62
N ARG A 163 -12.71 13.24 -5.36
CA ARG A 163 -13.95 13.20 -4.58
C ARG A 163 -14.33 14.54 -3.97
N ASP A 164 -13.36 15.39 -3.64
CA ASP A 164 -13.63 16.75 -3.16
C ASP A 164 -14.17 17.62 -4.30
N ARG A 165 -15.34 18.24 -4.09
CA ARG A 165 -16.02 19.06 -5.12
C ARG A 165 -15.20 20.24 -5.63
N ARG A 166 -14.26 20.72 -4.81
CA ARG A 166 -13.39 21.85 -5.13
C ARG A 166 -11.97 21.37 -5.46
N HIS A 167 -11.76 20.05 -5.57
CA HIS A 167 -10.44 19.43 -5.76
C HIS A 167 -9.39 20.01 -4.79
N ARG A 168 -9.77 20.16 -3.52
CA ARG A 168 -8.90 20.77 -2.51
C ARG A 168 -7.77 19.83 -2.12
N ILE A 169 -6.54 20.30 -2.35
CA ILE A 169 -5.33 19.79 -1.70
C ILE A 169 -5.35 20.27 -0.24
N GLY A 170 -5.01 19.40 0.71
CA GLY A 170 -4.94 19.75 2.14
C GLY A 170 -6.22 19.53 2.94
N GLY A 171 -7.31 19.03 2.32
CA GLY A 171 -8.53 18.68 3.05
C GLY A 171 -8.33 17.47 3.98
N ARG A 172 -9.19 17.32 5.01
CA ARG A 172 -9.09 16.22 6.01
C ARG A 172 -8.91 14.84 5.37
N TRP A 173 -9.73 14.51 4.36
CA TRP A 173 -9.66 13.24 3.66
C TRP A 173 -8.43 13.11 2.76
N PHE A 174 -8.00 14.21 2.14
CA PHE A 174 -6.76 14.24 1.36
C PHE A 174 -5.55 13.98 2.26
N ASN A 175 -5.47 14.62 3.42
CA ASN A 175 -4.36 14.44 4.35
C ASN A 175 -4.33 13.02 4.92
N ALA A 176 -5.50 12.44 5.21
CA ALA A 176 -5.58 11.06 5.69
C ALA A 176 -5.10 10.04 4.64
N THR A 177 -5.54 10.16 3.38
CA THR A 177 -5.11 9.25 2.32
C THR A 177 -3.67 9.50 1.90
N TRP A 178 -3.20 10.74 1.94
CA TRP A 178 -1.78 11.08 1.72
C TRP A 178 -0.89 10.48 2.80
N LEU A 179 -1.24 10.62 4.09
CA LEU A 179 -0.46 10.04 5.18
C LEU A 179 -0.42 8.51 5.10
N ALA A 180 -1.54 7.86 4.77
CA ALA A 180 -1.59 6.42 4.54
C ALA A 180 -0.71 6.02 3.35
N ALA A 181 -0.81 6.73 2.22
CA ALA A 181 0.02 6.48 1.05
C ALA A 181 1.52 6.65 1.38
N THR A 182 1.89 7.67 2.14
CA THR A 182 3.27 7.91 2.61
C THR A 182 3.79 6.79 3.49
N LEU A 183 3.00 6.34 4.48
CA LEU A 183 3.39 5.24 5.36
C LEU A 183 3.66 3.96 4.56
N PHE A 184 2.71 3.57 3.71
CA PHE A 184 2.87 2.35 2.92
C PHE A 184 3.95 2.47 1.84
N ASN A 185 4.17 3.65 1.26
CA ASN A 185 5.27 3.91 0.34
C ASN A 185 6.62 3.69 1.03
N GLY A 186 6.83 4.24 2.23
CA GLY A 186 8.08 4.06 2.98
C GLY A 186 8.37 2.60 3.33
N VAL A 187 7.36 1.86 3.80
CA VAL A 187 7.47 0.42 4.06
C VAL A 187 7.76 -0.35 2.77
N TYR A 188 7.08 0.00 1.68
CA TYR A 188 7.25 -0.64 0.38
C TYR A 188 8.66 -0.44 -0.18
N ASP A 189 9.14 0.80 -0.23
CA ASP A 189 10.48 1.12 -0.75
C ASP A 189 11.58 0.53 0.13
N HIS A 190 11.37 0.46 1.45
CA HIS A 190 12.29 -0.24 2.34
C HIS A 190 12.39 -1.73 1.98
N LEU A 191 11.27 -2.43 1.77
CA LEU A 191 11.25 -3.83 1.36
C LEU A 191 11.84 -4.04 -0.06
N VAL A 192 11.54 -3.11 -0.98
CA VAL A 192 11.91 -3.21 -2.41
C VAL A 192 13.31 -2.71 -2.72
N TYR A 193 13.95 -1.89 -1.88
CA TYR A 193 15.28 -1.34 -2.18
C TYR A 193 16.30 -1.48 -1.05
N ALA A 194 15.89 -1.40 0.21
CA ALA A 194 16.81 -1.40 1.36
C ALA A 194 17.09 -2.80 1.94
N ARG A 195 16.45 -3.85 1.41
CA ARG A 195 16.53 -5.22 1.93
C ARG A 195 17.00 -6.25 0.91
N ALA A 196 17.42 -7.40 1.43
CA ALA A 196 17.76 -8.59 0.65
C ALA A 196 16.61 -8.97 -0.31
N PRO A 197 16.90 -9.58 -1.47
CA PRO A 197 15.89 -9.85 -2.50
C PRO A 197 14.65 -10.61 -1.99
N ILE A 198 14.82 -11.52 -1.03
CA ILE A 198 13.71 -12.29 -0.44
C ILE A 198 12.67 -11.42 0.27
N ALA A 199 13.06 -10.25 0.79
CA ALA A 199 12.16 -9.31 1.46
C ALA A 199 11.12 -8.70 0.52
N MET A 200 11.37 -8.72 -0.80
CA MET A 200 10.42 -8.25 -1.82
C MET A 200 9.12 -9.05 -1.81
N LEU A 201 9.14 -10.30 -1.31
CA LEU A 201 7.90 -11.08 -1.10
C LEU A 201 6.96 -10.39 -0.10
N GLY A 202 7.50 -9.69 0.90
CA GLY A 202 6.72 -8.90 1.85
C GLY A 202 6.06 -7.66 1.24
N ALA A 203 6.54 -7.18 0.08
CA ALA A 203 5.94 -6.06 -0.63
C ALA A 203 4.72 -6.47 -1.48
N LEU A 204 4.59 -7.75 -1.86
CA LEU A 204 3.45 -8.25 -2.64
C LEU A 204 2.09 -8.03 -1.94
N PRO A 205 1.93 -8.29 -0.63
CA PRO A 205 0.73 -7.96 0.11
C PRO A 205 0.28 -6.49 -0.01
N ILE A 206 1.23 -5.57 0.16
CA ILE A 206 0.97 -4.13 0.03
C ILE A 206 0.52 -3.83 -1.39
N LEU A 207 1.22 -4.36 -2.39
CA LEU A 207 0.91 -4.11 -3.79
C LEU A 207 -0.50 -4.57 -4.16
N VAL A 208 -0.88 -5.78 -3.74
CA VAL A 208 -2.23 -6.33 -3.97
C VAL A 208 -3.29 -5.49 -3.25
N ALA A 209 -3.07 -5.15 -1.98
CA ALA A 209 -4.04 -4.39 -1.20
C ALA A 209 -4.26 -2.98 -1.76
N VAL A 210 -3.18 -2.23 -1.99
CA VAL A 210 -3.24 -0.85 -2.45
C VAL A 210 -3.70 -0.80 -3.91
N GLY A 211 -3.30 -1.77 -4.75
CA GLY A 211 -3.82 -1.95 -6.09
C GLY A 211 -5.33 -2.21 -6.12
N GLY A 212 -5.82 -3.13 -5.28
CA GLY A 212 -7.26 -3.40 -5.15
C GLY A 212 -8.07 -2.18 -4.67
N ILE A 213 -7.52 -1.43 -3.71
CA ILE A 213 -8.11 -0.17 -3.24
C ILE A 213 -8.14 0.87 -4.37
N ALA A 214 -7.04 1.04 -5.11
CA ALA A 214 -6.96 1.98 -6.22
C ALA A 214 -7.94 1.64 -7.35
N LEU A 215 -8.09 0.36 -7.69
CA LEU A 215 -9.07 -0.11 -8.67
C LEU A 215 -10.51 0.16 -8.21
N SER A 216 -10.82 -0.16 -6.96
CA SER A 216 -12.14 0.10 -6.37
C SER A 216 -12.45 1.59 -6.31
N ALA A 217 -11.47 2.41 -5.96
CA ALA A 217 -11.56 3.87 -5.94
C ALA A 217 -11.82 4.44 -7.35
N ALA A 218 -11.10 3.95 -8.36
CA ALA A 218 -11.32 4.34 -9.75
C ALA A 218 -12.72 3.96 -10.23
N GLN A 219 -13.20 2.76 -9.90
CA GLN A 219 -14.56 2.31 -10.22
C GLN A 219 -15.64 3.19 -9.57
N ASP A 220 -15.50 3.58 -8.31
CA ASP A 220 -16.44 4.51 -7.64
C ASP A 220 -16.48 5.87 -8.36
N LEU A 221 -15.32 6.44 -8.72
CA LEU A 221 -15.29 7.73 -9.43
C LEU A 221 -15.83 7.65 -10.85
N LEU A 222 -15.61 6.55 -11.57
CA LEU A 222 -16.18 6.32 -12.90
C LEU A 222 -17.71 6.20 -12.84
N ARG A 223 -18.25 5.47 -11.85
CA ARG A 223 -19.72 5.38 -11.65
C ARG A 223 -20.33 6.74 -11.33
N ARG A 224 -19.62 7.59 -10.59
CA ARG A 224 -20.06 8.96 -10.26
C ARG A 224 -20.10 9.90 -11.45
N ASP A 225 -19.22 9.69 -12.42
CA ASP A 225 -19.16 10.47 -13.66
C ASP A 225 -20.35 10.13 -14.59
N GLN A 226 -20.90 8.92 -14.49
CA GLN A 226 -22.04 8.45 -15.29
C GLN A 226 -23.41 8.86 -14.72
N LEU A 227 -23.48 9.31 -13.46
CA LEU A 227 -24.74 9.70 -12.83
C LEU A 227 -25.23 11.07 -13.35
N PRO A 228 -26.55 11.26 -13.58
CA PRO A 228 -27.09 12.53 -14.04
C PRO A 228 -26.65 13.71 -13.17
N SER A 229 -26.28 14.82 -13.81
CA SER A 229 -25.83 16.06 -13.16
C SER A 229 -26.92 16.79 -12.37
N ASP A 230 -28.13 16.22 -12.24
CA ASP A 230 -29.25 16.84 -11.53
C ASP A 230 -28.89 17.03 -10.04
N PRO A 231 -28.86 18.28 -9.53
CA PRO A 231 -28.58 18.58 -8.14
C PRO A 231 -29.49 17.85 -7.14
N ARG A 232 -30.74 17.53 -7.52
CA ARG A 232 -31.73 16.85 -6.65
C ARG A 232 -31.42 15.36 -6.53
N VAL A 233 -31.16 14.68 -7.65
CA VAL A 233 -30.72 13.27 -7.69
C VAL A 233 -29.38 13.12 -6.97
N ARG A 234 -28.45 14.07 -7.16
CA ARG A 234 -27.14 14.07 -6.50
C ARG A 234 -27.22 14.32 -4.98
N ARG A 235 -28.20 15.09 -4.52
CA ARG A 235 -28.50 15.30 -3.08
C ARG A 235 -29.13 14.04 -2.48
N LEU A 236 -30.01 13.35 -3.21
CA LEU A 236 -30.53 12.04 -2.84
C LEU A 236 -29.41 10.98 -2.75
N LEU A 237 -28.51 10.93 -3.72
CA LEU A 237 -27.38 9.98 -3.75
C LEU A 237 -26.27 10.34 -2.77
N SER A 238 -26.20 11.57 -2.26
CA SER A 238 -25.33 11.91 -1.14
C SER A 238 -25.76 11.26 0.18
N SER A 239 -27.02 10.76 0.26
CA SER A 239 -27.44 9.83 1.31
C SER A 239 -26.89 8.40 1.11
N ILE A 240 -26.46 8.06 -0.11
CA ILE A 240 -25.77 6.82 -0.50
C ILE A 240 -24.24 7.03 -0.59
N ALA A 241 -23.74 8.21 -0.20
CA ALA A 241 -22.30 8.38 -0.06
C ALA A 241 -21.78 7.42 1.04
N PRO A 242 -20.53 6.90 0.92
CA PRO A 242 -19.87 6.16 1.98
C PRO A 242 -20.11 6.88 3.31
N PRO A 243 -20.54 6.12 4.32
CA PRO A 243 -21.09 6.68 5.53
C PRO A 243 -20.10 7.69 6.11
N SER A 244 -20.60 8.89 6.44
CA SER A 244 -19.80 9.85 7.19
C SER A 244 -19.29 9.17 8.47
N ILE A 245 -18.18 9.61 9.05
CA ILE A 245 -17.72 9.06 10.35
C ILE A 245 -18.84 9.11 11.40
N GLY A 246 -19.72 10.12 11.33
CA GLY A 246 -20.94 10.20 12.13
C GLY A 246 -21.95 9.09 11.81
N ALA A 247 -22.15 8.76 10.53
CA ALA A 247 -23.00 7.65 10.09
C ALA A 247 -22.38 6.26 10.37
N VAL A 248 -21.05 6.08 10.24
CA VAL A 248 -20.34 4.87 10.70
C VAL A 248 -20.47 4.73 12.20
N ARG A 249 -20.26 5.81 12.97
CA ARG A 249 -20.44 5.84 14.42
C ARG A 249 -21.89 5.58 14.82
N ALA A 250 -22.86 6.08 14.07
CA ALA A 250 -24.27 5.81 14.28
C ALA A 250 -24.63 4.37 13.94
N ALA A 251 -24.08 3.79 12.87
CA ALA A 251 -24.25 2.39 12.49
C ALA A 251 -23.62 1.45 13.54
N LEU A 252 -22.43 1.78 14.05
CA LEU A 252 -21.78 1.09 15.18
C LEU A 252 -22.64 1.07 16.45
N ARG A 253 -23.53 2.07 16.61
CA ARG A 253 -24.44 2.23 17.75
C ARG A 253 -25.88 1.72 17.49
N ARG A 254 -26.27 1.52 16.23
CA ARG A 254 -27.65 1.15 15.82
C ARG A 254 -27.79 -0.29 15.31
N THR A 255 -26.72 -1.08 15.27
CA THR A 255 -26.86 -2.53 15.13
C THR A 255 -27.60 -3.09 16.35
N GLU A 256 -28.50 -4.05 16.13
CA GLU A 256 -29.32 -4.69 17.19
C GLU A 256 -28.49 -5.23 18.37
N ARG A 257 -27.19 -5.47 18.14
CA ARG A 257 -26.14 -5.48 19.16
C ARG A 257 -25.08 -4.43 18.83
N PRO A 258 -24.79 -3.47 19.71
CA PRO A 258 -23.74 -2.48 19.48
C PRO A 258 -22.36 -3.14 19.56
N VAL A 259 -21.41 -2.64 18.77
CA VAL A 259 -20.00 -3.07 18.84
C VAL A 259 -19.47 -2.75 20.24
N THR A 260 -19.06 -3.77 20.99
CA THR A 260 -18.57 -3.57 22.37
C THR A 260 -17.05 -3.53 22.43
N LEU A 261 -16.51 -2.65 23.28
CA LEU A 261 -15.07 -2.60 23.53
C LEU A 261 -14.55 -3.93 24.12
N THR A 262 -15.36 -4.59 24.96
CA THR A 262 -15.03 -5.88 25.55
C THR A 262 -14.78 -6.94 24.50
N TRP A 263 -15.66 -7.06 23.49
CA TRP A 263 -15.46 -8.03 22.40
C TRP A 263 -14.32 -7.65 21.46
N ILE A 264 -14.02 -6.35 21.28
CA ILE A 264 -12.83 -5.92 20.54
C ILE A 264 -11.55 -6.38 21.26
N VAL A 265 -11.45 -6.13 22.57
CA VAL A 265 -10.27 -6.49 23.36
C VAL A 265 -10.13 -8.01 23.48
N PHE A 266 -11.23 -8.71 23.79
CA PHE A 266 -11.24 -10.16 23.83
C PHE A 266 -10.87 -10.76 22.47
N GLY A 267 -11.45 -10.25 21.39
CA GLY A 267 -11.13 -10.69 20.05
C GLY A 267 -9.66 -10.45 19.68
N ALA A 268 -9.06 -9.36 20.15
CA ALA A 268 -7.65 -9.09 19.95
C ALA A 268 -6.79 -10.14 20.65
N LEU A 269 -7.11 -10.51 21.90
CA LEU A 269 -6.45 -11.59 22.63
C LEU A 269 -6.62 -12.94 21.93
N VAL A 270 -7.82 -13.25 21.44
CA VAL A 270 -8.08 -14.47 20.64
C VAL A 270 -7.22 -14.47 19.39
N THR A 271 -7.12 -13.33 18.70
CA THR A 271 -6.32 -13.21 17.47
C THR A 271 -4.85 -13.44 17.76
N THR A 272 -4.30 -12.84 18.82
CA THR A 272 -2.93 -13.07 19.27
C THR A 272 -2.72 -14.54 19.67
N GLY A 273 -3.64 -15.14 20.43
CA GLY A 273 -3.54 -16.54 20.85
C GLY A 273 -3.58 -17.53 19.68
N VAL A 274 -4.48 -17.34 18.72
CA VAL A 274 -4.56 -18.14 17.49
C VAL A 274 -3.29 -17.96 16.65
N LEU A 275 -2.81 -16.73 16.51
CA LEU A 275 -1.56 -16.44 15.80
C LEU A 275 -0.38 -17.18 16.45
N THR A 276 -0.21 -17.07 17.75
CA THR A 276 0.84 -17.79 18.49
C THR A 276 0.70 -19.30 18.34
N ALA A 277 -0.50 -19.86 18.50
CA ALA A 277 -0.75 -21.30 18.37
C ALA A 277 -0.44 -21.82 16.95
N MET A 278 -0.84 -21.10 15.91
CA MET A 278 -0.57 -21.48 14.53
C MET A 278 0.91 -21.35 14.18
N LEU A 279 1.61 -20.34 14.70
CA LEU A 279 3.06 -20.20 14.54
C LEU A 279 3.81 -21.34 15.23
N VAL A 280 3.46 -21.68 16.47
CA VAL A 280 4.05 -22.82 17.21
C VAL A 280 3.76 -24.14 16.48
N GLY A 281 2.51 -24.35 16.03
CA GLY A 281 2.13 -25.54 15.27
C GLY A 281 2.88 -25.65 13.93
N SER A 282 3.10 -24.51 13.26
CA SER A 282 3.92 -24.42 12.04
C SER A 282 5.36 -24.83 12.31
N VAL A 283 6.01 -24.28 13.34
CA VAL A 283 7.37 -24.65 13.71
C VAL A 283 7.48 -26.13 14.10
N ALA A 284 6.53 -26.65 14.89
CA ALA A 284 6.49 -28.07 15.27
C ALA A 284 6.31 -28.99 14.05
N LEU A 285 5.40 -28.65 13.13
CA LEU A 285 5.22 -29.38 11.87
C LEU A 285 6.49 -29.32 11.02
N GLY A 286 7.14 -28.17 10.93
CA GLY A 286 8.38 -28.03 10.20
C GLY A 286 9.50 -28.89 10.77
N HIS A 287 9.65 -28.94 12.10
CA HIS A 287 10.59 -29.85 12.75
C HIS A 287 10.26 -31.33 12.46
N TYR A 288 8.99 -31.71 12.51
CA TYR A 288 8.55 -33.07 12.18
C TYR A 288 8.88 -33.45 10.72
N LEU A 289 8.78 -32.48 9.80
CA LEU A 289 9.10 -32.65 8.38
C LEU A 289 10.59 -32.47 8.05
N GLY A 290 11.46 -32.27 9.05
CA GLY A 290 12.90 -32.06 8.85
C GLY A 290 13.26 -30.71 8.21
N ILE A 291 12.40 -29.71 8.34
CA ILE A 291 12.62 -28.34 7.83
C ILE A 291 13.56 -27.59 8.77
N ASP A 292 14.67 -27.10 8.22
CA ASP A 292 15.65 -26.29 8.96
C ASP A 292 15.25 -24.81 9.00
N PHE A 293 14.71 -24.36 10.13
CA PHE A 293 14.36 -22.95 10.35
C PHE A 293 15.59 -22.04 10.55
N ALA A 294 16.76 -22.58 10.94
CA ALA A 294 17.98 -21.79 11.05
C ALA A 294 18.50 -21.34 9.67
N ALA A 295 17.97 -21.91 8.58
CA ALA A 295 18.20 -21.41 7.23
C ALA A 295 17.63 -19.99 7.02
N VAL A 296 16.64 -19.56 7.80
CA VAL A 296 16.05 -18.20 7.69
C VAL A 296 17.04 -17.13 8.18
N ASP A 297 17.72 -17.40 9.30
CA ASP A 297 18.68 -16.45 9.90
C ASP A 297 20.02 -16.41 9.16
N ARG A 298 20.41 -17.53 8.53
CA ARG A 298 21.65 -17.63 7.73
C ARG A 298 21.52 -17.09 6.31
N ALA A 299 20.32 -16.69 5.89
CA ALA A 299 20.04 -16.41 4.49
C ALA A 299 20.53 -15.02 4.02
N GLU A 300 21.77 -14.99 3.55
CA GLU A 300 22.05 -14.33 2.27
C GLU A 300 21.38 -15.15 1.14
N ALA A 301 20.09 -14.90 0.91
CA ALA A 301 19.38 -15.18 -0.35
C ALA A 301 19.51 -16.60 -0.99
N ASN A 302 19.33 -17.69 -0.23
CA ASN A 302 19.14 -19.03 -0.81
C ASN A 302 17.67 -19.46 -0.83
N THR A 303 17.27 -20.20 -1.88
CA THR A 303 15.95 -20.86 -2.04
C THR A 303 15.56 -21.75 -0.86
N GLN A 304 16.55 -22.22 -0.09
CA GLN A 304 16.35 -23.05 1.11
C GLN A 304 15.57 -22.33 2.22
N ALA A 305 15.59 -21.00 2.28
CA ALA A 305 14.80 -20.23 3.24
C ALA A 305 13.31 -20.10 2.84
N MET A 306 12.95 -20.41 1.59
CA MET A 306 11.57 -20.20 1.10
C MET A 306 10.56 -21.12 1.78
N VAL A 307 10.91 -22.39 2.01
CA VAL A 307 10.01 -23.38 2.61
C VAL A 307 9.69 -23.02 4.08
N PRO A 308 10.69 -22.78 4.96
CA PRO A 308 10.43 -22.31 6.32
C PRO A 308 9.61 -21.00 6.36
N LEU A 309 9.94 -20.03 5.49
CA LEU A 309 9.23 -18.75 5.42
C LEU A 309 7.78 -18.91 4.94
N ALA A 310 7.52 -19.78 3.96
CA ALA A 310 6.17 -20.06 3.48
C ALA A 310 5.34 -20.73 4.57
N LEU A 311 5.93 -21.62 5.36
CA LEU A 311 5.25 -22.32 6.45
C LEU A 311 4.86 -21.36 7.57
N ILE A 312 5.79 -20.51 8.03
CA ILE A 312 5.56 -19.51 9.08
C ILE A 312 4.60 -18.42 8.59
N GLY A 313 4.86 -17.86 7.40
CA GLY A 313 4.04 -16.81 6.80
C GLY A 313 2.63 -17.28 6.47
N GLY A 314 2.49 -18.50 5.95
CA GLY A 314 1.20 -19.14 5.69
C GLY A 314 0.40 -19.36 6.97
N ALA A 315 1.02 -19.89 8.01
CA ALA A 315 0.39 -20.06 9.31
C ALA A 315 -0.04 -18.72 9.95
N ALA A 316 0.81 -17.70 9.86
CA ALA A 316 0.50 -16.35 10.33
C ALA A 316 -0.71 -15.75 9.59
N LEU A 317 -0.79 -15.91 8.26
CA LEU A 317 -1.91 -15.42 7.47
C LEU A 317 -3.21 -16.21 7.75
N LEU A 318 -3.11 -17.53 7.93
CA LEU A 318 -4.26 -18.38 8.24
C LEU A 318 -4.80 -18.18 9.66
N ALA A 319 -4.02 -17.59 10.56
CA ALA A 319 -4.51 -17.22 11.89
C ALA A 319 -5.63 -16.19 11.86
N PHE A 320 -5.59 -15.23 10.93
CA PHE A 320 -6.59 -14.16 10.83
C PHE A 320 -8.00 -14.64 10.45
N PRO A 321 -8.21 -15.47 9.40
CA PRO A 321 -9.55 -15.99 9.10
C PRO A 321 -10.06 -16.95 10.18
N VAL A 322 -9.18 -17.74 10.82
CA VAL A 322 -9.57 -18.60 11.94
C VAL A 322 -9.99 -17.76 13.15
N ALA A 323 -9.20 -16.77 13.54
CA ALA A 323 -9.54 -15.85 14.63
C ALA A 323 -10.81 -15.06 14.32
N GLY A 324 -10.96 -14.54 13.10
CA GLY A 324 -12.15 -13.82 12.67
C GLY A 324 -13.42 -14.66 12.81
N TYR A 325 -13.36 -15.93 12.39
CA TYR A 325 -14.45 -16.90 12.54
C TYR A 325 -14.78 -17.16 14.02
N LEU A 326 -13.77 -17.43 14.86
CA LEU A 326 -13.95 -17.73 16.28
C LEU A 326 -14.55 -16.54 17.03
N VAL A 327 -14.03 -15.33 16.80
CA VAL A 327 -14.53 -14.11 17.44
C VAL A 327 -15.96 -13.83 17.00
N ALA A 328 -16.28 -13.95 15.71
CA ALA A 328 -17.64 -13.72 15.22
C ALA A 328 -18.65 -14.70 15.84
N ARG A 329 -18.26 -15.98 15.96
CA ARG A 329 -19.11 -17.02 16.53
C ARG A 329 -19.27 -16.88 18.03
N ALA A 330 -18.21 -16.48 18.74
CA ALA A 330 -18.24 -16.25 20.18
C ALA A 330 -19.05 -15.01 20.56
N SER A 331 -18.91 -13.91 19.81
CA SER A 331 -19.69 -12.68 20.07
C SER A 331 -21.12 -12.74 19.53
N ALA A 332 -21.45 -13.75 18.71
CA ALA A 332 -22.70 -13.88 17.96
C ALA A 332 -23.04 -12.56 17.23
N THR A 333 -22.01 -11.95 16.64
CA THR A 333 -22.13 -10.66 15.97
C THR A 333 -22.79 -10.82 14.61
N ARG A 334 -23.57 -9.80 14.23
CA ARG A 334 -24.15 -9.66 12.89
C ARG A 334 -23.29 -8.79 11.96
N SER A 335 -22.09 -8.40 12.40
CA SER A 335 -21.19 -7.53 11.66
C SER A 335 -19.74 -8.01 11.74
N VAL A 336 -19.01 -7.88 10.64
CA VAL A 336 -17.56 -8.15 10.59
C VAL A 336 -16.72 -7.11 11.34
N LEU A 337 -17.32 -6.01 11.82
CA LEU A 337 -16.60 -4.89 12.43
C LEU A 337 -15.89 -5.27 13.74
N GLU A 338 -16.54 -6.02 14.63
CA GLU A 338 -15.92 -6.45 15.90
C GLU A 338 -14.66 -7.29 15.66
N PRO A 339 -14.71 -8.40 14.88
CA PRO A 339 -13.52 -9.19 14.59
C PRO A 339 -12.46 -8.42 13.78
N ALA A 340 -12.87 -7.53 12.89
CA ALA A 340 -11.93 -6.76 12.08
C ALA A 340 -11.15 -5.73 12.91
N ILE A 341 -11.84 -5.00 13.80
CA ILE A 341 -11.20 -4.04 14.73
C ILE A 341 -10.34 -4.81 15.75
N ALA A 342 -10.81 -5.96 16.23
CA ALA A 342 -10.04 -6.85 17.08
C ALA A 342 -8.73 -7.31 16.42
N ALA A 343 -8.79 -7.74 15.15
CA ALA A 343 -7.60 -8.11 14.38
C ALA A 343 -6.65 -6.93 14.18
N ALA A 344 -7.17 -5.74 13.86
CA ALA A 344 -6.36 -4.52 13.76
C ALA A 344 -5.68 -4.17 15.10
N LEU A 345 -6.40 -4.29 16.21
CA LEU A 345 -5.87 -4.04 17.55
C LEU A 345 -4.80 -5.08 17.92
N ALA A 346 -4.99 -6.36 17.57
CA ALA A 346 -4.00 -7.41 17.78
C ALA A 346 -2.73 -7.17 16.96
N ILE A 347 -2.87 -6.73 15.70
CA ILE A 347 -1.73 -6.35 14.86
C ILE A 347 -0.98 -5.18 15.49
N VAL A 348 -1.68 -4.10 15.88
CA VAL A 348 -1.04 -2.94 16.52
C VAL A 348 -0.38 -3.31 17.84
N GLY A 349 -1.04 -4.10 18.69
CA GLY A 349 -0.47 -4.59 19.96
C GLY A 349 0.78 -5.43 19.72
N SER A 350 0.75 -6.33 18.73
CA SER A 350 1.92 -7.11 18.33
C SER A 350 3.04 -6.21 17.81
N LEU A 351 2.73 -5.21 16.97
CA LEU A 351 3.69 -4.23 16.46
C LEU A 351 4.36 -3.44 17.58
N VAL A 352 3.62 -3.04 18.61
CA VAL A 352 4.18 -2.32 19.77
C VAL A 352 5.10 -3.22 20.60
N LEU A 353 4.67 -4.46 20.87
CA LEU A 353 5.46 -5.43 21.64
C LEU A 353 6.73 -5.85 20.89
N LEU A 354 6.63 -6.09 19.57
CA LEU A 354 7.74 -6.46 18.71
C LEU A 354 8.62 -5.27 18.32
N GLY A 355 8.11 -4.04 18.35
CA GLY A 355 8.86 -2.87 17.88
C GLY A 355 10.10 -2.54 18.70
N LEU A 356 10.15 -2.98 19.96
CA LEU A 356 11.33 -2.82 20.81
C LEU A 356 12.35 -3.96 20.64
N ALA A 357 11.90 -5.16 20.26
CA ALA A 357 12.73 -6.37 20.22
C ALA A 357 13.15 -6.78 18.80
N ALA A 358 12.30 -6.53 17.80
CA ALA A 358 12.49 -6.94 16.41
C ALA A 358 11.89 -5.88 15.45
N PRO A 359 12.59 -4.76 15.22
CA PRO A 359 12.15 -3.68 14.32
C PRO A 359 11.87 -4.12 12.88
N ILE A 360 12.49 -5.21 12.43
CA ILE A 360 12.25 -5.79 11.10
C ILE A 360 10.88 -6.46 11.05
N ALA A 361 10.46 -7.13 12.13
CA ALA A 361 9.15 -7.75 12.20
C ALA A 361 8.04 -6.70 12.09
N VAL A 362 8.28 -5.46 12.56
CA VAL A 362 7.36 -4.33 12.41
C VAL A 362 7.11 -4.00 10.94
N VAL A 363 8.15 -3.97 10.10
CA VAL A 363 8.03 -3.71 8.65
C VAL A 363 7.10 -4.72 7.99
N PHE A 364 7.37 -6.01 8.22
CA PHE A 364 6.57 -7.08 7.64
C PHE A 364 5.15 -7.07 8.21
N ALA A 365 4.96 -6.86 9.51
CA ALA A 365 3.64 -6.81 10.10
C ALA A 365 2.81 -5.62 9.58
N ILE A 366 3.40 -4.44 9.34
CA ILE A 366 2.70 -3.34 8.65
C ILE A 366 2.37 -3.73 7.20
N ALA A 367 3.30 -4.40 6.51
CA ALA A 367 3.11 -4.82 5.12
C ALA A 367 1.96 -5.83 4.95
N PHE A 368 1.85 -6.79 5.88
CA PHE A 368 0.81 -7.82 5.87
C PHE A 368 -0.51 -7.36 6.50
N ALA A 369 -0.52 -6.26 7.27
CA ALA A 369 -1.70 -5.79 8.00
C ALA A 369 -2.98 -5.65 7.14
N PRO A 370 -2.94 -5.10 5.90
CA PRO A 370 -4.15 -4.99 5.08
C PRO A 370 -4.74 -6.35 4.68
N ILE A 371 -3.88 -7.32 4.33
CA ILE A 371 -4.31 -8.68 3.98
C ILE A 371 -4.83 -9.40 5.21
N ALA A 372 -4.10 -9.33 6.33
CA ALA A 372 -4.51 -9.89 7.61
C ALA A 372 -5.90 -9.37 8.03
N PHE A 373 -6.14 -8.07 7.92
CA PHE A 373 -7.45 -7.46 8.18
C PHE A 373 -8.54 -7.99 7.24
N GLY A 374 -8.25 -8.08 5.93
CA GLY A 374 -9.20 -8.63 4.95
C GLY A 374 -9.54 -10.10 5.20
N LEU A 375 -8.55 -10.92 5.56
CA LEU A 375 -8.75 -12.32 5.91
C LEU A 375 -9.55 -12.47 7.21
N ALA A 376 -9.31 -11.62 8.21
CA ALA A 376 -10.11 -11.58 9.43
C ALA A 376 -11.58 -11.24 9.14
N CYS A 377 -11.84 -10.28 8.25
CA CYS A 377 -13.20 -9.98 7.77
C CYS A 377 -13.85 -11.19 7.06
N ALA A 378 -13.10 -11.92 6.22
CA ALA A 378 -13.59 -13.10 5.54
C ALA A 378 -13.93 -14.24 6.52
N GLY A 379 -13.04 -14.48 7.49
CA GLY A 379 -13.27 -15.41 8.60
C GLY A 379 -14.53 -15.06 9.40
N ALA A 380 -14.64 -13.79 9.79
CA ALA A 380 -15.79 -13.27 10.50
C ALA A 380 -17.08 -13.50 9.71
N TRP A 381 -17.09 -13.20 8.42
CA TRP A 381 -18.25 -13.38 7.55
C TRP A 381 -18.76 -14.83 7.55
N MET A 382 -17.86 -15.82 7.59
CA MET A 382 -18.22 -17.24 7.70
C MET A 382 -18.73 -17.63 9.09
N GLY A 383 -18.30 -16.93 10.14
CA GLY A 383 -18.64 -17.21 11.53
C GLY A 383 -19.90 -16.51 12.04
N MET A 384 -20.45 -15.55 11.29
CA MET A 384 -21.68 -14.84 11.67
C MET A 384 -22.87 -15.79 11.67
N THR A 385 -23.64 -15.76 12.75
CA THR A 385 -24.95 -16.40 12.82
C THR A 385 -25.94 -15.61 11.95
N ARG A 386 -26.45 -16.24 10.90
CA ARG A 386 -27.44 -15.64 9.98
C ARG A 386 -28.83 -15.61 10.59
#